data_AF-A0A494VPX2-F1
#
_entry.id   AF-A0A494VPX2-F1
#
_cell.length_a   1.000
_cell.length_b   1.000
_cell.length_c   1.000
_cell.angle_alpha   90.00
_cell.angle_beta   90.00
_cell.angle_gamma   90.00
#
_symmetry.space_group_name_H-M   'P 1'
#
loop_
_entity.id
_entity.type
_entity.pdbx_description
1 polymer ?
#
loop_
_entity_poly.entity_id
_entity_poly.type
_entity_poly.pdbx_seq_one_letter_code
_entity_poly.pdbx_strand_id
1 'polypeptide(L)'
;MAQTVLHKANTRGHADHGWLHSYQSFSFAGYYNPDRMHFGALRVLNDDTVDPGMGFGKHPHDNMEIISIPLEGDLEHKDSMNNVAVIKNGDIQAMSAGTGIFHSEYNFDRASEVKFLQIWIYPNKRNVEPRYDQISLNLEDRHNKLQQVLSPNPDDAGVWIHQDAWFHLGKFDKGVSTKYTIKKEGNGVYAFVLNGEVVINGETLNSRDALGIWDTDKFNIEAGTDAEFLLIDVPMKF
;
A
#
# COMPACT_ATOMS: atom_id res chain seq x y z
N MET A 1 -26.51 3.22 3.88
CA MET A 1 -25.90 3.73 2.62
C MET A 1 -24.40 3.67 2.84
N ALA A 2 -23.64 3.29 1.82
CA ALA A 2 -22.19 3.28 1.92
C ALA A 2 -21.68 4.66 2.34
N GLN A 3 -20.72 4.70 3.26
CA GLN A 3 -20.01 5.91 3.61
C GLN A 3 -18.74 6.03 2.76
N THR A 4 -18.33 7.26 2.44
CA THR A 4 -17.14 7.51 1.63
C THR A 4 -16.33 8.70 2.13
N VAL A 5 -15.03 8.70 1.83
CA VAL A 5 -14.13 9.84 2.02
C VAL A 5 -13.16 9.94 0.84
N LEU A 6 -13.14 11.09 0.17
CA LEU A 6 -12.30 11.34 -0.99
C LEU A 6 -11.03 12.09 -0.59
N HIS A 7 -9.87 11.55 -0.95
CA HIS A 7 -8.57 12.18 -0.77
C HIS A 7 -7.94 12.45 -2.14
N LYS A 8 -7.99 13.71 -2.59
CA LYS A 8 -7.38 14.13 -3.85
C LYS A 8 -5.84 14.15 -3.78
N ALA A 9 -5.17 13.79 -4.86
CA ALA A 9 -3.71 13.68 -4.94
C ALA A 9 -2.97 14.94 -4.45
N ASN A 10 -3.47 16.11 -4.85
CA ASN A 10 -2.92 17.43 -4.52
C ASN A 10 -3.20 17.91 -3.09
N THR A 11 -3.89 17.11 -2.27
CA THR A 11 -4.17 17.40 -0.86
C THR A 11 -3.34 16.57 0.11
N ARG A 12 -2.46 15.69 -0.42
CA ARG A 12 -1.54 14.89 0.39
C ARG A 12 -0.49 15.79 1.06
N GLY A 13 0.03 15.35 2.20
CA GLY A 13 1.26 15.91 2.73
C GLY A 13 2.39 15.73 1.73
N HIS A 14 3.35 16.66 1.72
CA HIS A 14 4.55 16.54 0.90
C HIS A 14 5.77 16.86 1.75
N ALA A 15 6.70 15.92 1.80
CA ALA A 15 8.01 16.11 2.41
C ALA A 15 9.08 15.98 1.32
N ASP A 16 9.96 16.97 1.27
CA ASP A 16 11.10 17.03 0.36
C ASP A 16 12.36 17.16 1.20
N HIS A 17 13.21 16.14 1.12
CA HIS A 17 14.49 16.08 1.82
C HIS A 17 15.67 16.14 0.86
N GLY A 18 15.46 16.63 -0.37
CA GLY A 18 16.44 16.65 -1.45
C GLY A 18 16.60 15.30 -2.13
N TRP A 19 16.90 14.23 -1.37
CA TRP A 19 17.06 12.87 -1.89
C TRP A 19 15.77 12.03 -1.84
N LEU A 20 14.77 12.50 -1.11
CA LEU A 20 13.48 11.85 -0.91
C LEU A 20 12.37 12.86 -1.17
N HIS A 21 11.47 12.50 -2.07
CA HIS A 21 10.17 13.14 -2.24
C HIS A 21 9.09 12.18 -1.78
N SER A 22 8.36 12.54 -0.73
CA SER A 22 7.35 11.69 -0.10
C SER A 22 5.99 12.38 -0.11
N TYR A 23 5.02 11.77 -0.80
CA TYR A 23 3.62 12.19 -0.75
C TYR A 23 2.83 11.33 0.23
N GLN A 24 2.28 11.96 1.27
CA GLN A 24 1.75 11.28 2.45
C GLN A 24 0.22 11.37 2.48
N SER A 25 -0.48 10.24 2.32
CA SER A 25 -1.95 10.21 2.40
C SER A 25 -2.48 10.47 3.82
N PHE A 26 -1.70 10.11 4.83
CA PHE A 26 -2.03 10.27 6.25
C PHE A 26 -0.92 11.00 7.00
N SER A 27 -1.23 11.57 8.16
CA SER A 27 -0.30 12.28 9.04
C SER A 27 0.92 11.42 9.36
N PHE A 28 2.11 11.89 8.96
CA PHE A 28 3.35 11.14 9.08
C PHE A 28 4.53 12.09 9.26
N ALA A 29 5.47 11.70 10.14
CA ALA A 29 6.63 12.52 10.49
C ALA A 29 6.24 13.99 10.82
N GLY A 30 6.74 14.95 10.05
CA GLY A 30 6.45 16.39 10.24
C GLY A 30 5.12 16.87 9.68
N TYR A 31 4.42 16.05 8.89
CA TYR A 31 3.10 16.38 8.36
C TYR A 31 1.99 15.96 9.34
N TYR A 32 1.12 16.91 9.67
CA TYR A 32 -0.01 16.68 10.55
C TYR A 32 -1.31 17.22 9.94
N ASN A 33 -2.29 16.35 9.84
CA ASN A 33 -3.68 16.64 9.49
C ASN A 33 -4.60 15.78 10.39
N PRO A 34 -5.34 16.39 11.33
CA PRO A 34 -6.17 15.65 12.28
C PRO A 34 -7.28 14.84 11.61
N ASP A 35 -7.72 15.22 10.40
CA ASP A 35 -8.75 14.51 9.64
C ASP A 35 -8.18 13.33 8.84
N ARG A 36 -6.85 13.20 8.78
CA ARG A 36 -6.13 12.14 8.03
C ARG A 36 -5.12 11.44 8.91
N MET A 37 -5.55 10.93 10.05
CA MET A 37 -4.65 10.19 10.95
C MET A 37 -4.43 8.74 10.49
N HIS A 38 -5.47 8.10 9.97
CA HIS A 38 -5.49 6.74 9.43
C HIS A 38 -6.84 6.49 8.73
N PHE A 39 -6.98 5.37 8.02
CA PHE A 39 -8.26 4.85 7.52
C PHE A 39 -8.44 3.41 8.03
N GLY A 40 -9.33 3.20 9.01
CA GLY A 40 -9.34 1.92 9.72
C GLY A 40 -7.93 1.57 10.20
N ALA A 41 -7.50 0.32 10.04
CA ALA A 41 -6.15 -0.14 10.39
C ALA A 41 -5.02 0.39 9.47
N LEU A 42 -5.33 1.04 8.33
CA LEU A 42 -4.32 1.63 7.44
C LEU A 42 -3.78 2.92 8.05
N ARG A 43 -2.54 2.87 8.56
CA ARG A 43 -1.90 3.98 9.27
C ARG A 43 -1.06 4.87 8.37
N VAL A 44 -0.29 4.29 7.46
CA VAL A 44 0.60 5.03 6.55
C VAL A 44 0.36 4.51 5.14
N LEU A 45 0.30 5.45 4.20
CA LEU A 45 0.39 5.20 2.77
C LEU A 45 1.20 6.37 2.20
N ASN A 46 2.48 6.13 1.99
CA ASN A 46 3.39 7.08 1.38
C ASN A 46 3.71 6.63 -0.05
N ASP A 47 3.77 7.60 -0.95
CA ASP A 47 4.17 7.45 -2.35
C ASP A 47 5.51 8.16 -2.47
N ASP A 48 6.58 7.36 -2.38
CA ASP A 48 7.95 7.82 -2.18
C ASP A 48 8.75 7.70 -3.47
N THR A 49 9.54 8.73 -3.77
CA THR A 49 10.58 8.73 -4.81
C THR A 49 11.92 8.98 -4.16
N VAL A 50 12.88 8.08 -4.39
CA VAL A 50 14.20 8.10 -3.75
C VAL A 50 15.30 8.15 -4.81
N ASP A 51 16.20 9.11 -4.64
CA ASP A 51 17.35 9.35 -5.51
C ASP A 51 18.29 8.15 -5.63
N PRO A 52 19.11 8.07 -6.71
CA PRO A 52 20.03 6.96 -6.92
C PRO A 52 21.00 6.74 -5.75
N GLY A 53 21.08 5.50 -5.26
CA GLY A 53 21.94 5.08 -4.16
C GLY A 53 21.62 5.68 -2.78
N MET A 54 20.56 6.48 -2.68
CA MET A 54 20.08 7.06 -1.43
C MET A 54 19.05 6.17 -0.75
N GLY A 55 18.69 6.47 0.50
CA GLY A 55 17.78 5.62 1.24
C GLY A 55 17.63 5.96 2.71
N PHE A 56 16.76 5.22 3.35
CA PHE A 56 16.48 5.26 4.77
C PHE A 56 17.53 4.44 5.50
N GLY A 57 18.38 5.13 6.27
CA GLY A 57 19.34 4.48 7.17
C GLY A 57 18.66 3.62 8.23
N LYS A 58 19.47 2.85 8.97
CA LYS A 58 18.97 1.91 9.97
C LYS A 58 18.10 2.59 11.03
N HIS A 59 16.83 2.19 11.13
CA HIS A 59 15.85 2.74 12.08
C HIS A 59 14.95 1.63 12.67
N PRO A 60 14.40 1.83 13.88
CA PRO A 60 13.56 0.83 14.53
C PRO A 60 12.09 0.92 14.11
N HIS A 61 11.40 -0.22 14.13
CA HIS A 61 9.95 -0.35 14.15
C HIS A 61 9.52 -1.33 15.24
N ASP A 62 8.31 -1.14 15.76
CA ASP A 62 7.70 -2.01 16.77
C ASP A 62 6.21 -2.14 16.49
N ASN A 63 5.66 -3.36 16.63
CA ASN A 63 4.22 -3.63 16.52
C ASN A 63 3.52 -2.99 15.30
N MET A 64 4.12 -3.14 14.11
CA MET A 64 3.61 -2.63 12.84
C MET A 64 3.82 -3.65 11.72
N GLU A 65 2.83 -3.80 10.83
CA GLU A 65 3.01 -4.51 9.55
C GLU A 65 3.41 -3.49 8.49
N ILE A 66 4.56 -3.69 7.87
CA ILE A 66 5.17 -2.76 6.90
C ILE A 66 5.21 -3.45 5.55
N ILE A 67 4.63 -2.83 4.54
CA ILE A 67 4.47 -3.38 3.20
C ILE A 67 5.10 -2.40 2.19
N SER A 68 5.97 -2.93 1.35
CA SER A 68 6.64 -2.21 0.27
C SER A 68 6.18 -2.74 -1.08
N ILE A 69 5.71 -1.84 -1.96
CA ILE A 69 5.32 -2.15 -3.34
C ILE A 69 6.07 -1.23 -4.30
N PRO A 70 7.15 -1.69 -4.96
CA PRO A 70 7.85 -0.91 -5.98
C PRO A 70 6.95 -0.64 -7.19
N LEU A 71 6.93 0.61 -7.64
CA LEU A 71 6.23 1.10 -8.82
C LEU A 71 7.18 1.36 -9.98
N GLU A 72 8.45 1.67 -9.70
CA GLU A 72 9.53 1.88 -10.65
C GLU A 72 10.86 1.66 -9.92
N GLY A 73 11.85 1.03 -10.58
CA GLY A 73 13.13 0.71 -9.95
C GLY A 73 13.07 -0.41 -8.91
N ASP A 74 14.17 -0.56 -8.16
CA ASP A 74 14.40 -1.66 -7.22
C ASP A 74 14.84 -1.11 -5.84
N LEU A 75 14.30 -1.70 -4.77
CA LEU A 75 14.60 -1.32 -3.38
C LEU A 75 15.43 -2.40 -2.68
N GLU A 76 16.61 -2.07 -2.19
CA GLU A 76 17.39 -2.93 -1.30
C GLU A 76 16.86 -2.83 0.13
N HIS A 77 16.51 -3.96 0.73
CA HIS A 77 16.13 -4.10 2.13
C HIS A 77 17.20 -4.83 2.92
N LYS A 78 17.49 -4.35 4.13
CA LYS A 78 18.33 -5.02 5.13
C LYS A 78 17.73 -4.90 6.52
N ASP A 79 17.72 -5.98 7.30
CA ASP A 79 17.19 -5.95 8.66
C ASP A 79 18.07 -6.64 9.72
N SER A 80 17.68 -6.49 10.99
CA SER A 80 18.38 -7.08 12.13
C SER A 80 18.18 -8.60 12.28
N MET A 81 17.34 -9.23 11.46
CA MET A 81 17.26 -10.70 11.35
C MET A 81 18.29 -11.25 10.35
N ASN A 82 19.11 -10.37 9.75
CA ASN A 82 20.08 -10.63 8.70
C ASN A 82 19.46 -10.93 7.33
N ASN A 83 18.20 -10.56 7.10
CA ASN A 83 17.67 -10.58 5.74
C ASN A 83 18.35 -9.50 4.91
N VAL A 84 18.69 -9.85 3.68
CA VAL A 84 19.16 -8.92 2.64
C VAL A 84 18.42 -9.28 1.37
N ALA A 85 17.65 -8.35 0.84
CA ALA A 85 16.78 -8.61 -0.31
C ALA A 85 16.74 -7.40 -1.24
N VAL A 86 16.43 -7.65 -2.51
CA VAL A 86 16.12 -6.62 -3.49
C VAL A 86 14.67 -6.83 -3.90
N ILE A 87 13.84 -5.84 -3.61
CA ILE A 87 12.40 -5.82 -3.88
C ILE A 87 12.24 -5.10 -5.22
N LYS A 88 11.85 -5.83 -6.25
CA LYS A 88 11.80 -5.33 -7.62
C LYS A 88 10.41 -4.83 -8.01
N ASN A 89 10.32 -4.09 -9.11
CA ASN A 89 9.03 -3.88 -9.74
C ASN A 89 8.37 -5.23 -10.08
N GLY A 90 7.13 -5.40 -9.64
CA GLY A 90 6.38 -6.65 -9.72
C GLY A 90 6.46 -7.50 -8.46
N ASP A 91 7.27 -7.13 -7.48
CA ASP A 91 7.26 -7.78 -6.17
C ASP A 91 6.27 -7.11 -5.22
N ILE A 92 5.89 -7.86 -4.18
CA ILE A 92 5.36 -7.31 -2.94
C ILE A 92 6.15 -7.88 -1.78
N GLN A 93 6.48 -7.02 -0.82
CA GLN A 93 7.19 -7.37 0.38
C GLN A 93 6.36 -6.98 1.60
N ALA A 94 6.34 -7.84 2.62
CA ALA A 94 5.76 -7.56 3.92
C ALA A 94 6.72 -7.93 5.06
N MET A 95 6.78 -7.08 6.07
CA MET A 95 7.55 -7.28 7.30
C MET A 95 6.66 -7.04 8.50
N SER A 96 6.58 -7.99 9.43
CA SER A 96 6.00 -7.73 10.75
C SER A 96 7.11 -7.31 11.70
N ALA A 97 7.00 -6.11 12.26
CA ALA A 97 7.98 -5.62 13.23
C ALA A 97 7.92 -6.38 14.57
N GLY A 98 6.74 -6.90 14.94
CA GLY A 98 6.60 -7.79 16.10
C GLY A 98 7.10 -7.19 17.41
N THR A 99 7.98 -7.91 18.11
CA THR A 99 8.69 -7.46 19.33
C THR A 99 9.73 -6.36 19.09
N GLY A 100 9.95 -5.96 17.84
CA GLY A 100 10.90 -4.93 17.45
C GLY A 100 11.86 -5.42 16.36
N ILE A 101 12.09 -4.57 15.36
CA ILE A 101 13.06 -4.81 14.29
C ILE A 101 13.79 -3.52 13.94
N PHE A 102 15.06 -3.61 13.56
CA PHE A 102 15.75 -2.52 12.90
C PHE A 102 15.93 -2.86 11.43
N HIS A 103 15.65 -1.91 10.55
CA HIS A 103 15.84 -2.11 9.12
C HIS A 103 16.32 -0.84 8.42
N SER A 104 16.79 -1.02 7.19
CA SER A 104 17.18 0.05 6.27
C SER A 104 16.75 -0.30 4.86
N GLU A 105 16.35 0.71 4.10
CA GLU A 105 15.86 0.57 2.75
C GLU A 105 16.59 1.58 1.85
N TYR A 106 17.25 1.10 0.80
CA TYR A 106 18.02 1.94 -0.12
C TYR A 106 17.58 1.71 -1.56
N ASN A 107 17.63 2.75 -2.38
CA ASN A 107 17.58 2.58 -3.82
C ASN A 107 18.76 1.71 -4.26
N PHE A 108 18.45 0.56 -4.86
CA PHE A 108 19.46 -0.40 -5.30
C PHE A 108 20.28 0.14 -6.48
N ASP A 109 19.66 0.94 -7.34
CA ASP A 109 20.30 1.55 -8.51
C ASP A 109 21.07 2.83 -8.12
N ARG A 110 22.20 3.08 -8.79
CA ARG A 110 23.05 4.27 -8.60
C ARG A 110 22.95 5.29 -9.74
N ALA A 111 22.13 5.01 -10.75
CA ALA A 111 21.93 5.82 -11.93
C ALA A 111 20.47 6.25 -12.14
N SER A 112 19.49 5.59 -11.49
CA SER A 112 18.06 5.89 -11.65
C SER A 112 17.34 5.93 -10.30
N GLU A 113 16.24 6.69 -10.24
CA GLU A 113 15.38 6.77 -9.06
C GLU A 113 14.58 5.47 -8.86
N VAL A 114 14.15 5.24 -7.62
CA VAL A 114 13.15 4.22 -7.27
C VAL A 114 11.87 4.93 -6.80
N LYS A 115 10.72 4.41 -7.22
CA LYS A 115 9.40 4.86 -6.77
C LYS A 115 8.66 3.69 -6.17
N PHE A 116 8.08 3.86 -4.98
CA PHE A 116 7.39 2.78 -4.30
C PHE A 116 6.32 3.29 -3.36
N LEU A 117 5.37 2.41 -3.04
CA LEU A 117 4.43 2.65 -1.94
C LEU A 117 4.99 2.04 -0.66
N GLN A 118 5.03 2.85 0.39
CA GLN A 118 5.30 2.42 1.75
C GLN A 118 4.00 2.45 2.55
N ILE A 119 3.55 1.27 2.97
CA ILE A 119 2.22 1.06 3.56
C ILE A 119 2.37 0.45 4.94
N TRP A 120 1.77 1.07 5.95
CA TRP A 120 1.79 0.54 7.32
C TRP A 120 0.38 0.19 7.78
N ILE A 121 0.22 -1.03 8.27
CA ILE A 121 -1.04 -1.54 8.82
C ILE A 121 -0.83 -1.85 10.30
N TYR A 122 -1.73 -1.33 11.14
CA TYR A 122 -1.77 -1.72 12.54
C TYR A 122 -2.08 -3.21 12.66
N PRO A 123 -1.27 -4.02 13.37
CA PRO A 123 -1.55 -5.43 13.54
C PRO A 123 -2.66 -5.68 14.57
N ASN A 124 -3.43 -6.75 14.39
CA ASN A 124 -4.38 -7.25 15.39
C ASN A 124 -3.72 -8.12 16.47
N LYS A 125 -2.44 -8.45 16.32
CA LYS A 125 -1.62 -9.17 17.30
C LYS A 125 -0.35 -8.40 17.57
N ARG A 126 -0.09 -8.14 18.86
CA ARG A 126 1.11 -7.45 19.32
C ARG A 126 2.17 -8.43 19.79
N ASN A 127 3.43 -8.02 19.74
CA ASN A 127 4.60 -8.75 20.23
C ASN A 127 4.72 -10.15 19.59
N VAL A 128 4.31 -10.28 18.34
CA VAL A 128 4.59 -11.45 17.51
C VAL A 128 6.09 -11.54 17.22
N GLU A 129 6.56 -12.71 16.81
CA GLU A 129 7.93 -12.86 16.32
C GLU A 129 8.11 -11.99 15.06
N PRO A 130 9.17 -11.17 14.97
CA PRO A 130 9.46 -10.43 13.76
C PRO A 130 9.61 -11.38 12.56
N ARG A 131 9.08 -10.98 11.41
CA ARG A 131 9.15 -11.81 10.19
C ARG A 131 9.32 -10.95 8.97
N TYR A 132 9.81 -11.58 7.91
CA TYR A 132 9.96 -11.00 6.58
C TYR A 132 9.39 -11.98 5.55
N ASP A 133 8.70 -11.44 4.55
CA ASP A 133 8.16 -12.19 3.43
C ASP A 133 8.21 -11.33 2.14
N GLN A 134 8.50 -11.97 1.01
CA GLN A 134 8.56 -11.32 -0.30
C GLN A 134 8.19 -12.34 -1.37
N ILE A 135 7.33 -11.93 -2.30
CA ILE A 135 7.01 -12.73 -3.48
C ILE A 135 7.08 -11.88 -4.75
N SER A 136 7.39 -12.52 -5.87
CA SER A 136 7.25 -11.94 -7.21
C SER A 136 5.89 -12.26 -7.78
N LEU A 137 5.20 -11.23 -8.27
CA LEU A 137 3.86 -11.32 -8.84
C LEU A 137 3.95 -11.38 -10.35
N ASN A 138 3.14 -12.24 -10.97
CA ASN A 138 2.94 -12.19 -12.41
C ASN A 138 2.02 -11.00 -12.74
N LEU A 139 2.51 -10.02 -13.50
CA LEU A 139 1.75 -8.80 -13.85
C LEU A 139 0.57 -9.08 -14.78
N GLU A 140 0.62 -10.15 -15.58
CA GLU A 140 -0.53 -10.56 -16.40
C GLU A 140 -1.69 -11.07 -15.53
N ASP A 141 -1.41 -11.45 -14.28
CA ASP A 141 -2.44 -11.93 -13.36
C ASP A 141 -3.38 -10.85 -12.84
N ARG A 142 -3.15 -9.58 -13.17
CA ARG A 142 -4.06 -8.46 -12.85
C ARG A 142 -4.63 -7.74 -14.06
N HIS A 143 -4.43 -8.24 -15.29
CA HIS A 143 -5.04 -7.65 -16.48
C HIS A 143 -6.56 -7.89 -16.49
N ASN A 144 -7.34 -6.82 -16.40
CA ASN A 144 -8.81 -6.81 -16.29
C ASN A 144 -9.38 -7.70 -15.18
N LYS A 145 -8.56 -7.98 -14.15
CA LYS A 145 -8.94 -8.75 -12.96
C LYS A 145 -8.22 -8.21 -11.73
N LEU A 146 -8.78 -8.47 -10.56
CA LEU A 146 -8.15 -8.11 -9.29
C LEU A 146 -7.26 -9.26 -8.84
N GLN A 147 -5.94 -9.02 -8.76
CA GLN A 147 -4.99 -9.96 -8.20
C GLN A 147 -4.86 -9.70 -6.70
N GLN A 148 -5.16 -10.69 -5.87
CA GLN A 148 -4.83 -10.62 -4.45
C GLN A 148 -3.31 -10.73 -4.27
N VAL A 149 -2.76 -9.83 -3.48
CA VAL A 149 -1.29 -9.73 -3.25
C VAL A 149 -0.93 -9.77 -1.77
N LEU A 150 -1.91 -9.57 -0.89
CA LEU A 150 -1.75 -9.69 0.55
C LEU A 150 -3.04 -10.17 1.20
N SER A 151 -2.92 -10.98 2.26
CA SER A 151 -4.06 -11.49 3.05
C SER A 151 -3.71 -11.71 4.55
N PRO A 152 -4.67 -12.03 5.44
CA PRO A 152 -4.37 -12.47 6.81
C PRO A 152 -3.88 -13.93 6.92
N ASN A 153 -3.95 -14.70 5.83
CA ASN A 153 -3.76 -16.15 5.84
C ASN A 153 -2.44 -16.53 5.13
N PRO A 154 -1.50 -17.22 5.80
CA PRO A 154 -0.25 -17.68 5.19
C PRO A 154 -0.43 -18.67 4.03
N ASP A 155 -1.58 -19.35 3.95
CA ASP A 155 -1.86 -20.35 2.92
C ASP A 155 -2.63 -19.77 1.71
N ASP A 156 -2.89 -18.46 1.69
CA ASP A 156 -3.62 -17.78 0.61
C ASP A 156 -2.66 -17.06 -0.37
N ALA A 157 -3.18 -16.54 -1.48
CA ALA A 157 -2.40 -15.84 -2.47
C ALA A 157 -1.84 -14.51 -1.91
N GLY A 158 -0.55 -14.26 -2.16
CA GLY A 158 0.13 -13.06 -1.70
C GLY A 158 1.13 -13.31 -0.58
N VAL A 159 1.70 -12.23 -0.06
CA VAL A 159 2.30 -12.24 1.29
C VAL A 159 1.18 -12.22 2.33
N TRP A 160 1.47 -12.59 3.57
CA TRP A 160 0.47 -12.49 4.65
C TRP A 160 0.87 -11.46 5.69
N ILE A 161 -0.07 -10.99 6.52
CA ILE A 161 0.18 -10.09 7.67
C ILE A 161 -0.68 -10.43 8.89
N HIS A 162 -0.29 -9.91 10.07
CA HIS A 162 -1.07 -10.03 11.31
C HIS A 162 -2.20 -8.99 11.41
N GLN A 163 -3.07 -8.90 10.40
CA GLN A 163 -4.30 -8.10 10.44
C GLN A 163 -5.32 -8.72 9.48
N ASP A 164 -6.61 -8.61 9.79
CA ASP A 164 -7.73 -9.00 8.92
C ASP A 164 -7.86 -8.07 7.69
N ALA A 165 -6.81 -8.03 6.88
CA ALA A 165 -6.66 -7.13 5.76
C ALA A 165 -6.29 -7.86 4.47
N TRP A 166 -6.77 -7.35 3.35
CA TRP A 166 -6.51 -7.90 2.02
C TRP A 166 -6.14 -6.79 1.05
N PHE A 167 -5.07 -6.98 0.29
CA PHE A 167 -4.71 -6.05 -0.79
C PHE A 167 -4.96 -6.68 -2.14
N HIS A 168 -5.49 -5.89 -3.06
CA HIS A 168 -5.64 -6.29 -4.46
C HIS A 168 -5.08 -5.23 -5.39
N LEU A 169 -4.29 -5.67 -6.36
CA LEU A 169 -3.82 -4.83 -7.46
C LEU A 169 -4.64 -5.16 -8.72
N GLY A 170 -5.01 -4.12 -9.46
CA GLY A 170 -5.74 -4.24 -10.73
C GLY A 170 -5.09 -3.39 -11.81
N LYS A 171 -5.03 -3.92 -13.04
CA LYS A 171 -4.70 -3.18 -14.26
C LYS A 171 -5.82 -3.38 -15.26
N PHE A 172 -6.61 -2.35 -15.48
CA PHE A 172 -7.84 -2.42 -16.26
C PHE A 172 -7.72 -1.58 -17.52
N ASP A 173 -8.16 -2.13 -18.65
CA ASP A 173 -8.33 -1.38 -19.88
C ASP A 173 -9.54 -0.45 -19.75
N LYS A 174 -9.54 0.65 -20.50
CA LYS A 174 -10.67 1.60 -20.54
C LYS A 174 -12.01 0.91 -20.77
N GLY A 175 -13.01 1.27 -19.96
CA GLY A 175 -14.40 0.80 -20.01
C GLY A 175 -14.62 -0.55 -19.35
N VAL A 176 -13.56 -1.23 -18.89
CA VAL A 176 -13.71 -2.48 -18.16
C VAL A 176 -14.16 -2.18 -16.73
N SER A 177 -15.19 -2.90 -16.31
CA SER A 177 -15.75 -2.80 -14.97
C SER A 177 -15.53 -4.09 -14.17
N THR A 178 -15.37 -3.95 -12.86
CA THR A 178 -15.37 -5.06 -11.92
C THR A 178 -16.17 -4.72 -10.67
N LYS A 179 -16.49 -5.75 -9.89
CA LYS A 179 -17.14 -5.64 -8.61
C LYS A 179 -16.20 -6.14 -7.53
N TYR A 180 -15.96 -5.30 -6.53
CA TYR A 180 -15.24 -5.71 -5.33
C TYR A 180 -16.23 -6.09 -4.24
N THR A 181 -16.01 -7.23 -3.60
CA THR A 181 -16.76 -7.66 -2.40
C THR A 181 -15.81 -7.57 -1.22
N ILE A 182 -16.21 -6.81 -0.20
CA ILE A 182 -15.43 -6.61 1.02
C ILE A 182 -15.25 -7.96 1.72
N LYS A 183 -14.01 -8.26 2.12
CA LYS A 183 -13.61 -9.61 2.52
C LYS A 183 -14.11 -9.99 3.90
N LYS A 184 -14.36 -9.02 4.77
CA LYS A 184 -14.84 -9.23 6.13
C LYS A 184 -15.83 -8.14 6.54
N GLU A 185 -16.92 -8.52 7.20
CA GLU A 185 -17.87 -7.57 7.78
C GLU A 185 -17.15 -6.64 8.77
N GLY A 186 -17.45 -5.34 8.70
CA GLY A 186 -16.78 -4.31 9.50
C GLY A 186 -15.49 -3.76 8.89
N ASN A 187 -15.03 -4.31 7.76
CA ASN A 187 -13.97 -3.70 6.98
C ASN A 187 -14.48 -2.55 6.09
N GLY A 188 -13.56 -1.66 5.76
CA GLY A 188 -13.69 -0.69 4.69
C GLY A 188 -12.56 -0.87 3.69
N VAL A 189 -12.70 -0.28 2.50
CA VAL A 189 -11.69 -0.33 1.45
C VAL A 189 -11.18 1.07 1.16
N TYR A 190 -9.87 1.22 1.19
CA TYR A 190 -9.19 2.40 0.68
C TYR A 190 -8.69 2.09 -0.73
N ALA A 191 -9.40 2.61 -1.73
CA ALA A 191 -9.03 2.46 -3.14
C ALA A 191 -8.09 3.61 -3.54
N PHE A 192 -6.85 3.28 -3.93
CA PHE A 192 -5.83 4.23 -4.34
C PHE A 192 -5.50 4.05 -5.82
N VAL A 193 -5.70 5.08 -6.63
CA VAL A 193 -5.41 5.02 -8.06
C VAL A 193 -3.91 5.19 -8.27
N LEU A 194 -3.26 4.19 -8.85
CA LEU A 194 -1.86 4.27 -9.18
C LEU A 194 -1.65 5.14 -10.42
N ASN A 195 -2.43 4.88 -11.47
CA ASN A 195 -2.37 5.62 -12.72
C ASN A 195 -3.73 5.54 -13.44
N GLY A 196 -4.06 6.56 -14.23
CA GLY A 196 -5.29 6.63 -15.02
C GLY A 196 -6.47 7.19 -14.25
N GLU A 197 -7.68 6.91 -14.75
CA GLU A 197 -8.95 7.33 -14.18
C GLU A 197 -9.79 6.12 -13.82
N VAL A 198 -10.38 6.14 -12.62
CA VAL A 198 -11.30 5.10 -12.13
C VAL A 198 -12.55 5.76 -11.59
N VAL A 199 -13.72 5.19 -11.90
CA VAL A 199 -15.01 5.60 -11.35
C VAL A 199 -15.47 4.56 -10.33
N ILE A 200 -15.70 4.98 -9.09
CA ILE A 200 -16.18 4.11 -8.01
C ILE A 200 -17.47 4.67 -7.44
N ASN A 201 -18.57 3.91 -7.54
CA ASN A 201 -19.91 4.35 -7.12
C ASN A 201 -20.31 5.76 -7.65
N GLY A 202 -19.85 6.12 -8.86
CA GLY A 202 -20.12 7.41 -9.49
C GLY A 202 -19.13 8.53 -9.13
N GLU A 203 -18.18 8.29 -8.24
CA GLU A 203 -17.09 9.22 -7.92
C GLU A 203 -15.91 8.98 -8.87
N THR A 204 -15.43 10.03 -9.55
CA THR A 204 -14.28 9.96 -10.44
C THR A 204 -12.98 10.24 -9.68
N LEU A 205 -12.05 9.28 -9.73
CA LEU A 205 -10.71 9.36 -9.18
C LEU A 205 -9.68 9.43 -10.31
N ASN A 206 -8.75 10.37 -10.21
CA ASN A 206 -7.60 10.48 -11.12
C ASN A 206 -6.36 9.81 -10.50
N SER A 207 -5.25 9.75 -11.25
CA SER A 207 -3.96 9.29 -10.76
C SER A 207 -3.62 9.87 -9.38
N ARG A 208 -3.31 8.98 -8.43
CA ARG A 208 -2.99 9.27 -7.03
C ARG A 208 -4.11 9.85 -6.17
N ASP A 209 -5.34 9.94 -6.68
CA ASP A 209 -6.52 10.11 -5.83
C ASP A 209 -6.81 8.81 -5.07
N ALA A 210 -7.49 8.94 -3.93
CA ALA A 210 -7.99 7.81 -3.16
C ALA A 210 -9.42 8.01 -2.70
N LEU A 211 -10.17 6.91 -2.57
CA LEU A 211 -11.51 6.89 -1.98
C LEU A 211 -11.57 5.80 -0.92
N GLY A 212 -11.80 6.20 0.34
CA GLY A 212 -12.20 5.29 1.41
C GLY A 212 -13.69 5.00 1.30
N ILE A 213 -14.09 3.74 1.45
CA ILE A 213 -15.49 3.26 1.34
C ILE A 213 -15.76 2.25 2.45
N TRP A 214 -16.83 2.41 3.22
CA TRP A 214 -17.25 1.46 4.27
C TRP A 214 -18.78 1.44 4.45
N ASP A 215 -19.28 0.60 5.36
CA ASP A 215 -20.71 0.34 5.58
C ASP A 215 -21.45 -0.12 4.31
N THR A 216 -20.80 -1.01 3.56
CA THR A 216 -21.34 -1.72 2.39
C THR A 216 -20.68 -3.08 2.26
N ASP A 217 -21.32 -4.02 1.58
CA ASP A 217 -20.74 -5.35 1.32
C ASP A 217 -19.89 -5.38 0.05
N LYS A 218 -20.19 -4.47 -0.88
CA LYS A 218 -19.61 -4.45 -2.23
C LYS A 218 -19.78 -3.10 -2.90
N PHE A 219 -18.97 -2.86 -3.92
CA PHE A 219 -19.07 -1.69 -4.79
C PHE A 219 -18.56 -2.02 -6.20
N ASN A 220 -18.93 -1.20 -7.18
CA ASN A 220 -18.48 -1.34 -8.55
C ASN A 220 -17.33 -0.36 -8.82
N ILE A 221 -16.42 -0.80 -9.69
CA ILE A 221 -15.25 -0.06 -10.14
C ILE A 221 -15.26 -0.11 -11.66
N GLU A 222 -15.14 1.03 -12.32
CA GLU A 222 -15.02 1.15 -13.78
C GLU A 222 -13.76 1.93 -14.13
N ALA A 223 -12.98 1.44 -15.09
CA ALA A 223 -11.81 2.15 -15.60
C ALA A 223 -12.24 3.21 -16.64
N GLY A 224 -12.11 4.50 -16.31
CA GLY A 224 -12.44 5.61 -17.24
C GLY A 224 -11.38 5.79 -18.34
N THR A 225 -10.15 5.42 -18.04
CA THR A 225 -9.02 5.21 -18.97
C THR A 225 -8.40 3.84 -18.72
N ASP A 226 -7.34 3.49 -19.44
CA ASP A 226 -6.45 2.44 -18.95
C ASP A 226 -5.94 2.87 -17.57
N ALA A 227 -6.12 2.02 -16.57
CA ALA A 227 -5.97 2.39 -15.18
C ALA A 227 -5.32 1.28 -14.35
N GLU A 228 -4.48 1.68 -13.41
CA GLU A 228 -3.89 0.80 -12.41
C GLU A 228 -4.29 1.32 -11.02
N PHE A 229 -4.69 0.43 -10.12
CA PHE A 229 -5.15 0.81 -8.79
C PHE A 229 -4.89 -0.29 -7.76
N LEU A 230 -4.79 0.14 -6.50
CA LEU A 230 -4.61 -0.70 -5.32
C LEU A 230 -5.87 -0.57 -4.44
N LEU A 231 -6.44 -1.71 -4.05
CA LEU A 231 -7.51 -1.80 -3.06
C LEU A 231 -6.93 -2.30 -1.75
N ILE A 232 -7.09 -1.53 -0.68
CA ILE A 232 -6.65 -1.88 0.68
C ILE A 232 -7.90 -2.11 1.54
N ASP A 233 -8.29 -3.37 1.70
CA ASP A 233 -9.43 -3.80 2.51
C ASP A 233 -8.95 -4.04 3.94
N VAL A 234 -9.42 -3.24 4.90
CA VAL A 234 -8.93 -3.21 6.29
C VAL A 234 -10.07 -3.02 7.29
N PRO A 235 -9.93 -3.50 8.53
CA PRO A 235 -10.96 -3.30 9.56
C PRO A 235 -11.09 -1.83 9.94
N MET A 236 -12.32 -1.35 10.06
CA MET A 236 -12.61 0.02 10.52
C MET A 236 -12.50 0.17 12.04
N LYS A 237 -12.44 -0.95 12.77
CA LYS A 237 -12.18 -1.05 14.21
C LYS A 237 -11.14 -2.14 14.43
N PHE A 238 -10.02 -1.83 15.09
CA PHE A 238 -8.86 -2.69 15.23
C PHE A 238 -8.12 -2.43 16.54
#